data_AF-A0AAW8NE13-F1
#
_entry.id   AF-A0AAW8NE13-F1
#
_cell.length_a   1.000
_cell.length_b   1.000
_cell.length_c   1.000
_cell.angle_alpha   90.00
_cell.angle_beta   90.00
_cell.angle_gamma   90.00
#
_symmetry.space_group_name_H-M   'P 1'
#
loop_
_entity.id
_entity.type
_entity.pdbx_description
1 polymer ?
#
loop_
_entity_poly.entity_id
_entity_poly.type
_entity_poly.pdbx_seq_one_letter_code
_entity_poly.pdbx_strand_id
1 'polypeptide(L)' 'MALAAKDVKPGMAVAVDGQPGQWEVLDRHPRHNHWWLHRRGASGEWQTTFDHMRHLHRVADGSRHEYEQTELEAA' A
#
# COMPACT_ATOMS: atom_id res chain seq x y z
N MET A 1 -8.91 -8.13 6.11
CA MET A 1 -9.37 -6.97 6.91
C MET A 1 -9.09 -5.71 6.13
N ALA A 2 -10.05 -4.80 6.01
CA ALA A 2 -9.84 -3.50 5.36
C ALA A 2 -8.91 -2.61 6.20
N LEU A 3 -8.03 -1.84 5.55
CA LEU A 3 -7.11 -0.91 6.20
C LEU A 3 -7.86 0.32 6.75
N ALA A 4 -7.42 0.84 7.90
CA ALA A 4 -7.90 2.14 8.38
C ALA A 4 -7.07 3.28 7.79
N ALA A 5 -7.65 4.47 7.70
CA ALA A 5 -7.08 5.62 6.98
C ALA A 5 -5.68 6.02 7.43
N LYS A 6 -5.51 6.01 8.75
CA LYS A 6 -4.28 6.40 9.43
C LYS A 6 -3.13 5.41 9.20
N ASP A 7 -3.45 4.19 8.76
CA ASP A 7 -2.50 3.09 8.61
C ASP A 7 -2.04 2.92 7.15
N VAL A 8 -2.57 3.74 6.23
CA VAL A 8 -2.18 3.77 4.82
C VAL A 8 -1.25 4.96 4.60
N LYS A 9 -0.09 4.73 3.98
CA LYS A 9 0.91 5.76 3.66
C LYS A 9 1.33 5.63 2.20
N PRO A 10 1.72 6.75 1.55
CA PRO A 10 2.42 6.71 0.27
C PRO A 10 3.59 5.70 0.29
N GLY A 11 3.78 4.98 -0.82
CA GLY A 11 4.77 3.91 -0.97
C GLY A 11 4.36 2.55 -0.38
N MET A 12 3.21 2.46 0.30
CA MET A 12 2.75 1.17 0.82
C MET A 12 2.16 0.28 -0.28
N ALA A 13 2.48 -1.01 -0.19
CA ALA A 13 1.87 -2.08 -0.93
C ALA A 13 0.49 -2.45 -0.38
N VAL A 14 -0.55 -2.37 -1.20
CA VAL A 14 -1.93 -2.76 -0.89
C VAL A 14 -2.52 -3.66 -1.98
N ALA A 15 -3.43 -4.54 -1.59
CA ALA A 15 -4.33 -5.23 -2.52
C ALA A 15 -5.65 -4.46 -2.58
N VAL A 16 -6.28 -4.47 -3.74
CA VAL A 16 -7.58 -3.81 -3.96
C VAL A 16 -8.62 -4.87 -4.27
N ASP A 17 -9.77 -4.84 -3.60
CA ASP A 17 -10.86 -5.79 -3.84
C ASP A 17 -11.27 -5.82 -5.31
N GLY A 18 -11.35 -7.03 -5.87
CA GLY A 18 -11.75 -7.23 -7.27
C GLY A 18 -10.69 -6.81 -8.30
N GLN A 19 -9.52 -6.32 -7.90
CA GLN A 19 -8.41 -6.05 -8.81
C GLN A 19 -7.25 -7.02 -8.57
N PRO A 20 -6.65 -7.58 -9.63
CA PRO A 20 -5.55 -8.51 -9.47
C PRO A 20 -4.28 -7.80 -9.00
N GLY A 21 -3.48 -8.49 -8.19
CA GLY A 21 -2.13 -8.08 -7.84
C GLY A 21 -2.03 -6.98 -6.79
N GLN A 22 -0.79 -6.53 -6.61
CA GLN A 22 -0.41 -5.50 -5.65
C GLN A 22 -0.36 -4.13 -6.32
N TRP A 23 -0.84 -3.15 -5.59
CA TRP A 23 -0.82 -1.74 -5.92
C TRP A 23 0.01 -1.00 -4.89
N GLU A 24 0.76 0.00 -5.32
CA GLU A 24 1.47 0.90 -4.43
C GLU A 24 0.65 2.18 -4.25
N VAL A 25 0.59 2.67 -3.02
CA VAL A 25 -0.13 3.90 -2.67
C VAL A 25 0.67 5.10 -3.11
N LEU A 26 0.06 6.00 -3.87
CA LEU A 26 0.67 7.26 -4.28
C LEU A 26 0.33 8.38 -3.29
N ASP A 27 -0.96 8.70 -3.16
CA ASP A 27 -1.39 9.83 -2.34
C ASP A 27 -2.84 9.67 -1.87
N ARG A 28 -3.19 10.40 -0.80
CA ARG A 28 -4.54 10.42 -0.26
C ARG A 28 -5.35 11.54 -0.89
N HIS A 29 -6.62 11.27 -1.22
CA HIS A 29 -7.53 12.36 -1.56
C HIS A 29 -7.80 13.27 -0.35
N PRO A 30 -7.66 14.60 -0.45
CA PRO A 30 -7.70 15.51 0.71
C PRO A 30 -9.06 15.57 1.41
N ARG A 31 -10.15 15.21 0.72
CA ARG A 31 -11.54 15.32 1.21
C ARG A 31 -12.29 14.01 1.33
N HIS A 32 -11.71 12.92 0.84
CA HIS A 32 -12.40 11.63 0.77
C HIS A 32 -11.48 10.54 1.31
N ASN A 33 -12.06 9.44 1.81
CA ASN A 33 -11.32 8.26 2.24
C ASN A 33 -10.92 7.40 1.03
N HIS A 34 -10.40 8.04 -0.01
CA HIS A 34 -9.90 7.41 -1.23
C HIS A 34 -8.41 7.66 -1.39
N TRP A 35 -7.77 6.79 -2.14
CA TRP A 35 -6.33 6.81 -2.40
C TRP A 35 -6.06 6.64 -3.88
N TRP A 36 -5.09 7.40 -4.37
CA TRP A 36 -4.47 7.16 -5.66
C TRP A 36 -3.49 6.02 -5.52
N LEU A 37 -3.59 5.06 -6.42
CA LEU A 37 -2.75 3.87 -6.44
C LEU A 37 -2.16 3.69 -7.82
N HIS A 38 -0.98 3.08 -7.88
CA HIS A 38 -0.39 2.66 -9.14
C HIS A 38 0.20 1.26 -9.07
N ARG A 39 0.28 0.60 -10.21
CA ARG A 39 1.02 -0.65 -10.37
C ARG A 39 1.69 -0.64 -11.73
N ARG A 40 2.74 -1.45 -11.84
CA ARG A 40 3.36 -1.74 -13.13
C ARG A 40 2.80 -3.06 -13.67
N GLY A 41 2.15 -3.00 -14.82
CA GLY A 41 1.63 -4.18 -15.52
C GLY A 41 2.74 -5.05 -16.09
N ALA A 42 2.42 -6.28 -16.51
CA ALA A 42 3.37 -7.19 -17.14
C ALA A 42 3.95 -6.64 -18.46
N SER A 43 3.23 -5.74 -19.14
CA SER A 43 3.71 -5.00 -20.33
C SER A 43 4.76 -3.93 -19.99
N GLY A 44 5.02 -3.67 -18.71
CA GLY A 44 5.88 -2.60 -18.24
C GLY A 44 5.20 -1.24 -18.12
N GLU A 45 3.93 -1.13 -18.54
CA GLU A 45 3.11 0.08 -18.45
C GLU A 45 2.65 0.35 -17.02
N TRP A 46 2.69 1.63 -16.63
CA TRP A 46 2.11 2.09 -15.38
C TRP A 46 0.60 2.23 -15.51
N GLN A 47 -0.12 1.60 -14.59
CA GLN A 47 -1.56 1.74 -14.45
C GLN A 47 -1.83 2.49 -13.15
N THR A 48 -2.75 3.45 -13.18
CA THR A 48 -3.20 4.18 -12.01
C THR A 48 -4.68 3.89 -11.75
N THR A 49 -5.07 3.76 -10.49
CA THR A 49 -6.47 3.64 -10.09
C THR A 49 -6.76 4.52 -8.88
N PHE A 50 -8.04 4.74 -8.63
CA PHE A 50 -8.55 5.56 -7.54
C PHE A 50 -9.61 4.76 -6.79
N ASP A 51 -9.29 4.34 -5.57
CA ASP A 51 -10.15 3.43 -4.82
C ASP A 51 -10.41 3.89 -3.39
N HIS A 52 -11.53 3.45 -2.85
CA HIS A 52 -11.93 3.73 -1.49
C HIS A 52 -11.16 2.83 -0.53
N MET A 53 -10.71 3.40 0.58
CA MET A 53 -9.92 2.73 1.61
C MET A 53 -10.53 1.43 2.15
N ARG A 54 -11.87 1.31 2.15
CA ARG A 54 -12.54 0.07 2.56
C ARG A 54 -12.23 -1.14 1.67
N HIS A 55 -11.84 -0.90 0.42
CA HIS A 55 -11.44 -1.93 -0.53
C HIS A 55 -9.93 -2.20 -0.50
N LEU A 56 -9.17 -1.46 0.32
CA LEU A 56 -7.72 -1.61 0.44
C LEU A 56 -7.41 -2.60 1.55
N HIS A 57 -6.63 -3.61 1.19
CA HIS A 57 -6.14 -4.64 2.10
C HIS A 57 -4.63 -4.59 2.18
N ARG A 58 -4.10 -4.88 3.37
CA ARG A 58 -2.66 -5.10 3.50
C ARG A 58 -2.30 -6.30 2.65
N VAL A 59 -1.32 -6.16 1.76
CA VAL A 59 -0.70 -7.32 1.15
C VAL A 59 0.00 -8.05 2.29
N ALA A 60 -0.50 -9.24 2.64
CA ALA A 60 0.20 -10.15 3.52
C ALA A 60 1.38 -10.71 2.72
N ASP A 61 2.46 -9.93 2.65
CA ASP A 61 3.73 -10.48 2.23
C ASP A 61 4.14 -11.47 3.33
N GLY A 62 4.50 -12.70 2.95
CA GLY A 62 5.03 -13.71 3.89
C GLY A 62 6.31 -13.29 4.61
N SER A 63 6.69 -12.02 4.53
CA SER A 63 7.89 -11.45 5.11
C SER A 63 7.49 -10.42 6.16
N ARG A 64 7.51 -10.86 7.42
CA ARG A 64 7.77 -9.99 8.56
C ARG A 64 9.19 -9.45 8.36
N HIS A 65 9.35 -8.36 7.60
CA HIS A 65 10.54 -7.54 7.76
C HIS A 65 10.36 -6.75 9.05
N GLU A 66 10.60 -7.44 10.17
CA GLU A 66 11.23 -6.79 11.31
C GLU A 66 12.52 -6.20 10.76
N TYR A 67 12.52 -4.88 10.54
CA TYR A 67 13.72 -4.15 10.83
C TYR A 67 13.92 -4.34 12.33
N GLU A 68 14.74 -5.33 12.69
CA GLU A 68 15.47 -5.28 13.95
C GLU A 68 16.07 -3.88 14.00
N GLN A 69 15.52 -3.05 14.87
CA GLN A 69 16.19 -1.85 15.30
C GLN A 69 17.44 -2.38 15.99
N THR A 70 18.54 -2.51 15.25
CA THR A 70 19.84 -2.63 15.88
C THR A 70 19.96 -1.36 16.69
N GLU A 71 19.64 -1.45 17.98
CA GLU A 71 20.15 -0.54 18.97
C GLU A 71 21.65 -0.50 18.70
N LEU A 72 22.13 0.64 18.21
CA LEU A 72 23.54 0.98 18.22
C LEU A 72 23.95 1.15 19.70
N GLU A 73 23.99 0.03 20.43
CA GLU A 73 24.77 -0.15 21.63
C GLU A 73 26.20 -0.44 21.18
N ALA A 74 27.00 0.62 21.02
CA ALA A 74 28.45 0.64 21.23
C ALA A 74 29.05 1.98 20.75
N ALA A 75 28.85 3.05 21.53
CA ALA A 75 29.83 4.10 21.85
C ALA A 75 29.18 5.20 22.71
#